data_AF-A0ABD0P1C9-F1
#
_entry.id   AF-A0ABD0P1C9-F1
#
_cell.length_a   1.000
_cell.length_b   1.000
_cell.length_c   1.000
_cell.angle_alpha   90.00
_cell.angle_beta   90.00
_cell.angle_gamma   90.00
#
_symmetry.space_group_name_H-M   'P 1'
#
loop_
_entity.id
_entity.type
_entity.pdbx_description
1 polymer ?
#
loop_
_entity_poly.entity_id
_entity_poly.type
_entity_poly.pdbx_seq_one_letter_code
_entity_poly.pdbx_strand_id
1 'polypeptide(L)' 'YFLRKLTEAMGGSWIEEKFEEYKIQLSSKHQCLNVWELIELVGMGHFSKGMDRQTLSMGINEVFQELILDVLKQ' A
#
# COMPACT_ATOMS: atom_id res chain seq x y z
N TYR A 1 -0.19 4.59 -8.33
CA TYR A 1 -0.15 3.29 -9.03
C TYR A 1 0.16 2.15 -8.06
N PHE A 2 1.35 2.08 -7.46
CA PHE A 2 1.75 1.05 -6.47
C PHE A 2 0.72 0.85 -5.36
N LEU A 3 0.28 1.94 -4.73
CA LEU A 3 -0.66 1.90 -3.62
C LEU A 3 -2.02 1.31 -4.03
N ARG A 4 -2.52 1.69 -5.22
CA ARG A 4 -3.75 1.15 -5.80
C ARG A 4 -3.63 -0.36 -6.06
N LYS A 5 -2.51 -0.79 -6.65
CA LYS A 5 -2.22 -2.20 -6.92
C LYS A 5 -2.09 -3.04 -5.66
N LEU A 6 -1.44 -2.49 -4.64
CA LEU A 6 -1.33 -3.12 -3.34
C LEU A 6 -2.70 -3.27 -2.70
N THR A 7 -3.54 -2.22 -2.71
CA THR A 7 -4.91 -2.29 -2.17
C THR A 7 -5.80 -3.25 -2.94
N GLU A 8 -5.66 -3.30 -4.28
CA GLU A 8 -6.35 -4.27 -5.13
C GLU A 8 -5.93 -5.71 -4.77
N ALA A 9 -4.63 -5.98 -4.60
CA ALA A 9 -4.10 -7.28 -4.20
C ALA A 9 -4.51 -7.69 -2.77
N MET A 10 -4.64 -6.72 -1.87
CA MET A 10 -5.05 -6.95 -0.47
C MET A 10 -6.56 -7.23 -0.32
N GLY A 11 -7.37 -7.00 -1.36
CA GLY A 11 -8.81 -7.28 -1.38
C GLY A 11 -9.61 -6.57 -0.28
N GLY A 12 -10.73 -7.16 0.14
CA GLY A 12 -11.66 -6.59 1.13
C GLY A 12 -11.14 -6.47 2.56
N SER A 13 -9.88 -6.84 2.81
CA SER A 13 -9.20 -6.71 4.12
C SER A 13 -8.64 -5.30 4.36
N TRP A 14 -8.60 -4.47 3.32
CA TRP A 14 -8.18 -3.08 3.39
C TRP A 14 -9.30 -2.16 3.89
N ILE A 15 -9.01 -1.31 4.89
CA ILE A 15 -9.94 -0.31 5.41
C ILE A 15 -9.79 0.99 4.58
N GLU A 16 -10.49 1.05 3.45
CA GLU A 16 -10.39 2.17 2.50
C GLU A 16 -10.78 3.52 3.13
N GLU A 17 -11.88 3.58 3.87
CA GLU A 17 -12.38 4.80 4.54
C GLU A 17 -11.29 5.45 5.42
N LYS A 18 -10.66 4.65 6.29
CA LYS A 18 -9.60 5.11 7.18
C LYS A 18 -8.36 5.58 6.42
N PHE A 19 -8.07 4.96 5.28
CA PHE A 19 -6.95 5.37 4.44
C PHE A 19 -7.24 6.68 3.68
N GLU A 20 -8.48 6.91 3.25
CA GLU A 20 -8.91 8.20 2.68
C GLU A 20 -8.79 9.34 3.70
N GLU A 21 -9.23 9.13 4.94
CA GLU A 21 -9.05 10.10 6.03
C GLU A 21 -7.57 10.45 6.24
N TYR A 22 -6.70 9.44 6.24
CA TYR A 22 -5.26 9.64 6.36
C TYR A 22 -4.69 10.46 5.19
N LYS A 23 -5.13 10.20 3.94
CA LYS A 23 -4.71 10.98 2.76
C LYS A 23 -5.13 12.45 2.86
N ILE A 24 -6.33 12.74 3.38
CA ILE A 24 -6.79 14.12 3.60
C ILE A 24 -5.90 14.83 4.64
N GLN A 25 -5.49 14.14 5.71
CA GLN A 25 -4.56 14.69 6.69
C GLN A 25 -3.16 14.92 6.11
N LEU A 26 -2.69 14.01 5.26
CA LEU A 26 -1.38 14.14 4.61
C LEU A 26 -1.34 15.34 3.65
N SER A 27 -2.39 15.52 2.85
CA SER A 27 -2.51 16.60 1.88
C SER A 27 -2.67 17.98 2.55
N SER A 28 -3.43 18.07 3.64
CA SER A 28 -3.58 19.32 4.40
C SER A 28 -2.27 19.80 5.02
N LYS A 29 -1.33 18.87 5.30
CA LYS A 29 0.03 19.18 5.76
C LYS A 29 1.03 19.42 4.62
N HIS A 30 0.59 19.33 3.36
CA HIS A 30 1.46 19.36 2.18
C HIS A 30 2.61 18.35 2.26
N GLN A 31 2.33 17.19 2.88
CA GLN A 31 3.28 16.10 3.03
C GLN A 31 2.95 15.00 2.01
N CYS A 32 3.99 14.33 1.55
CA CYS A 32 3.90 13.14 0.70
C CYS A 32 4.72 12.04 1.37
N LEU A 33 4.28 10.80 1.21
CA LEU A 33 5.07 9.65 1.66
C LEU A 33 6.12 9.32 0.63
N ASN A 34 7.36 9.16 1.09
CA ASN A 34 8.35 8.42 0.32
C ASN A 34 8.05 6.91 0.38
N VAL A 35 8.76 6.13 -0.43
CA VAL A 35 8.53 4.68 -0.55
C VAL A 35 8.71 3.95 0.78
N TRP A 36 9.69 4.33 1.60
CA TRP A 36 9.96 3.70 2.89
C TRP A 36 8.88 4.01 3.92
N GLU A 37 8.45 5.26 4.00
CA GLU A 37 7.36 5.68 4.90
C GLU A 37 6.04 4.98 4.53
N LEU A 38 5.80 4.75 3.23
CA LEU A 38 4.65 3.99 2.78
C LEU A 38 4.72 2.51 3.18
N ILE A 39 5.88 1.87 3.01
CA ILE A 39 6.08 0.47 3.42
C ILE A 39 5.88 0.34 4.92
N GLU A 40 6.43 1.27 5.70
CA GLU A 40 6.29 1.29 7.15
C GLU A 40 4.82 1.45 7.54
N LEU A 41 4.12 2.42 6.95
CA LEU A 41 2.70 2.67 7.19
C LEU A 41 1.82 1.43 6.94
N VAL A 42 2.07 0.72 5.84
CA VAL A 42 1.37 -0.54 5.53
C VAL A 42 1.78 -1.64 6.52
N GLY A 43 3.06 -1.73 6.87
CA GLY A 43 3.61 -2.70 7.83
C GLY A 43 3.09 -2.53 9.26
N MET A 44 2.69 -1.32 9.67
CA MET A 44 2.04 -1.06 10.96
C MET A 44 0.65 -1.71 11.05
N GLY A 45 0.06 -2.14 9.94
CA GLY A 45 -1.21 -2.85 9.90
C GLY A 45 -2.43 -1.99 10.23
N HIS A 46 -2.29 -0.66 10.24
CA HIS A 46 -3.36 0.27 10.60
C HIS A 46 -4.60 0.19 9.68
N PHE A 47 -4.41 -0.29 8.46
CA PHE A 47 -5.43 -0.36 7.41
C PHE A 47 -5.72 -1.80 6.96
N SER A 48 -5.05 -2.82 7.53
CA SER A 48 -5.16 -4.22 7.10
C SER A 48 -5.81 -5.07 8.19
N LYS A 49 -7.13 -4.91 8.37
CA LYS A 49 -7.87 -5.54 9.47
C LYS A 49 -7.85 -7.06 9.34
N GLY A 50 -7.27 -7.74 10.32
CA GLY A 50 -7.23 -9.20 10.36
C GLY A 50 -6.33 -9.83 9.31
N MET A 51 -5.45 -9.04 8.67
CA MET A 51 -4.54 -9.53 7.65
C MET A 51 -3.30 -10.12 8.32
N ASP A 52 -3.00 -11.38 8.02
CA ASP A 52 -1.78 -12.01 8.50
C ASP A 52 -0.54 -11.46 7.75
N ARG A 53 0.64 -11.56 8.36
CA ARG A 53 1.87 -11.01 7.81
C ARG A 53 2.29 -11.67 6.48
N GLN A 54 1.94 -12.93 6.22
CA GLN A 54 2.24 -13.59 4.95
C GLN A 54 1.39 -13.00 3.82
N THR A 55 0.10 -12.76 4.05
CA THR A 55 -0.77 -12.11 3.06
C THR A 55 -0.24 -10.73 2.68
N LEU A 56 0.23 -9.96 3.67
CA LEU A 56 0.87 -8.66 3.40
C LEU A 56 2.16 -8.82 2.58
N SER A 57 3.01 -9.77 2.96
CA SER A 57 4.26 -10.03 2.26
C SER A 57 4.04 -10.47 0.82
N MET A 58 3.00 -11.27 0.53
CA MET A 58 2.63 -11.66 -0.83
C MET A 58 2.21 -10.45 -1.66
N GLY A 59 1.31 -9.61 -1.15
CA GLY A 59 0.87 -8.41 -1.87
C GLY A 59 2.02 -7.45 -2.19
N ILE A 60 2.95 -7.24 -1.26
CA ILE A 60 4.15 -6.42 -1.52
C ILE A 60 4.99 -7.04 -2.65
N ASN A 61 5.21 -8.36 -2.60
CA ASN A 61 6.05 -9.06 -3.57
C ASN A 61 5.43 -9.07 -4.98
N GLU A 62 4.11 -9.23 -5.09
CA GLU A 62 3.38 -9.17 -6.36
C GLU A 62 3.50 -7.80 -7.02
N VAL A 63 3.29 -6.72 -6.25
CA VAL A 63 3.41 -5.36 -6.80
C VAL A 63 4.86 -5.04 -7.19
N PHE A 64 5.84 -5.54 -6.43
CA PHE A 64 7.26 -5.39 -6.79
C PHE A 64 7.60 -6.12 -8.09
N GLN A 65 7.14 -7.36 -8.26
CA GLN A 65 7.32 -8.12 -9.51
C GLN A 65 6.64 -7.41 -10.70
N GLU A 66 5.43 -6.88 -10.52
CA GLU A 66 4.74 -6.13 -11.57
C GLU A 66 5.53 -4.88 -11.98
N LEU A 67 6.02 -4.10 -11.02
CA LEU A 67 6.82 -2.91 -11.30
C LEU A 67 8.13 -3.24 -12.03
N ILE A 68 8.84 -4.29 -11.62
CA ILE A 68 10.06 -4.73 -12.30
C ILE A 68 9.74 -5.14 -13.74
N LEU A 69 8.70 -5.97 -13.93
CA LEU A 69 8.32 -6.45 -15.25
C LEU A 69 7.89 -5.31 -16.17
N ASP A 70 7.20 -4.29 -15.66
CA ASP A 70 6.82 -3.12 -16.45
C ASP A 70 8.03 -2.22 -16.79
N VAL A 71 9.04 -2.16 -15.92
CA VAL A 71 10.32 -1.48 -16.21
C VAL A 71 11.14 -2.24 -17.26
N LEU A 72 11.17 -3.58 -17.19
CA LEU A 72 11.93 -4.43 -18.12
C LEU A 72 11.29 -4.56 -19.52
N LYS A 73 10.02 -4.19 -19.67
CA LYS A 73 9.31 -4.18 -20.96
C LYS A 73 9.52 -2.91 -21.79
N GLN A 74 10.23 -1.91 -21.25
CA GLN A 74 10.66 -0.71 -21.99
C GLN A 74 11.96 -0.97 -22.75
#